data_AF-A0AAE0XVE4-F1
#
_entry.id   AF-A0AAE0XVE4-F1
#
_cell.length_a   1.000
_cell.length_b   1.000
_cell.length_c   1.000
_cell.angle_alpha   90.00
_cell.angle_beta   90.00
_cell.angle_gamma   90.00
#
_symmetry.space_group_name_H-M   'P 1'
#
loop_
_entity.id
_entity.type
_entity.pdbx_description
1 polymer ?
#
loop_
_entity_poly.entity_id
_entity_poly.type
_entity_poly.pdbx_seq_one_letter_code
_entity_poly.pdbx_strand_id
1 'polypeptide(L)'
;MICLRLVFLAVLIAATCAATVGHDMFGHRIIKGQLREPLLNDISGMAASRVHPGIVYVHNHQVDSNYVYAVDVDNARLVRA
;
A
#
# COMPACT_ATOMS: atom_id res chain seq x y z
N MET A 1 29.74 15.72 39.75
CA MET A 1 29.93 14.67 38.71
C MET A 1 28.67 13.82 38.45
N ILE A 2 27.78 13.61 39.43
CA ILE A 2 26.51 12.87 39.24
C ILE A 2 25.52 13.60 38.32
N CYS A 3 25.36 14.92 38.46
CA CYS A 3 24.43 15.70 37.63
C CYS A 3 24.80 15.67 36.14
N LEU A 4 26.10 15.67 35.81
CA LEU A 4 26.57 15.62 34.43
C LEU A 4 26.23 14.28 33.75
N ARG A 5 26.26 13.17 34.50
CA ARG A 5 25.88 11.83 34.00
C ARG A 5 24.37 11.71 33.77
N LEU A 6 23.56 12.32 34.63
CA LEU A 6 22.09 12.33 34.49
C LEU A 6 21.64 13.16 33.29
N VAL A 7 22.29 14.30 33.05
CA VAL A 7 22.03 15.12 31.86
C VAL A 7 22.43 14.37 30.58
N PHE A 8 23.59 13.70 30.57
CA PHE A 8 23.99 12.88 29.43
C PHE A 8 23.01 11.74 29.14
N LEU A 9 22.54 11.05 30.17
CA LEU A 9 21.56 9.97 30.02
C LEU A 9 20.21 10.48 29.49
N ALA A 10 19.74 11.65 29.98
CA ALA A 10 18.52 12.26 29.49
C ALA A 10 18.61 12.69 28.01
N VAL A 11 19.77 13.24 27.59
CA VAL A 11 20.04 13.57 26.18
C VAL A 11 20.07 12.32 25.29
N LEU A 12 20.70 11.24 25.78
CA LEU A 12 20.72 9.95 25.06
C LEU A 12 19.31 9.37 24.89
N ILE A 13 18.47 9.40 25.93
CA ILE A 13 17.09 8.89 25.87
C ILE A 13 16.23 9.72 24.90
N ALA A 14 16.35 11.05 24.94
CA ALA A 14 15.60 11.93 24.05
C ALA A 14 15.99 11.74 22.57
N ALA A 15 17.28 11.47 22.29
CA ALA A 15 17.76 11.21 20.93
C ALA A 15 17.20 9.92 20.33
N THR A 16 16.96 8.87 21.12
CA THR A 16 16.39 7.60 20.63
C THR A 16 14.91 7.72 20.28
N CYS A 17 14.15 8.59 20.95
CA CYS A 17 12.73 8.80 20.66
C CYS A 17 12.48 9.55 19.33
N ALA A 18 13.45 10.34 18.85
CA ALA A 18 13.31 11.08 17.60
C ALA A 18 13.56 10.22 16.34
N ALA A 19 14.24 9.08 16.47
CA ALA A 19 14.65 8.24 15.33
C ALA A 19 13.57 7.30 14.78
N THR A 20 12.35 7.31 15.34
CA THR A 20 11.25 6.40 14.94
C THR A 20 10.16 7.07 14.09
N VAL A 21 10.22 8.39 13.89
CA VAL A 21 9.24 9.12 13.08
C VAL A 21 9.73 9.23 11.64
N GLY A 22 9.54 8.18 10.86
CA GLY A 22 9.84 8.20 9.42
C GLY A 22 10.26 6.85 8.87
N HIS A 23 9.43 5.82 9.05
CA HIS A 23 9.57 4.64 8.22
C HIS A 23 8.74 4.88 6.96
N ASP A 24 9.40 5.22 5.85
CA ASP A 24 8.81 5.25 4.51
C ASP A 24 8.42 3.83 4.09
N MET A 25 7.44 3.23 4.79
CA MET A 25 6.89 1.90 4.47
C MET A 25 6.32 1.86 3.05
N PHE A 26 5.98 3.03 2.51
CA PHE A 26 5.51 3.22 1.15
C PHE A 26 6.21 4.45 0.58
N GLY A 27 6.66 4.36 -0.68
CA GLY A 27 7.17 5.52 -1.41
C GLY A 27 6.07 6.53 -1.73
N HIS A 28 6.42 7.55 -2.51
CA HIS A 28 5.44 8.54 -2.99
C HIS A 28 4.23 7.88 -3.67
N ARG A 29 3.03 8.33 -3.31
CA ARG A 29 1.80 7.94 -4.00
C ARG A 29 1.91 8.27 -5.48
N ILE A 30 1.66 7.27 -6.33
CA ILE A 30 1.57 7.42 -7.78
C ILE A 30 0.16 7.09 -8.25
N ILE A 31 -0.34 7.84 -9.24
CA ILE A 31 -1.59 7.51 -9.93
C ILE A 31 -1.22 6.65 -11.12
N LYS A 32 -1.69 5.40 -11.13
CA LYS A 32 -1.42 4.44 -12.19
C LYS A 32 -2.38 4.53 -13.38
N GLY A 33 -3.62 4.96 -13.12
CA GLY A 33 -4.63 5.14 -14.16
C GLY A 33 -6.02 5.22 -13.54
N GLN A 34 -7.04 5.18 -14.39
CA GLN A 34 -8.44 5.11 -13.97
C GLN A 34 -9.09 3.90 -14.62
N LEU A 35 -9.48 2.94 -13.79
CA LEU A 35 -10.21 1.76 -14.22
C LEU A 35 -11.67 2.16 -14.51
N ARG A 36 -12.11 1.99 -15.76
CA ARG A 36 -13.47 2.37 -16.25
C ARG A 36 -14.22 1.19 -16.85
N GLU A 37 -13.87 -0.02 -16.43
CA GLU A 37 -14.45 -1.25 -16.96
C GLU A 37 -15.90 -1.43 -16.47
N PRO A 38 -16.91 -1.50 -17.35
CA PRO A 38 -18.31 -1.65 -16.94
C PRO A 38 -18.60 -2.92 -16.13
N LEU A 39 -17.82 -3.99 -16.33
CA LEU A 39 -17.94 -5.23 -15.59
C LEU A 39 -17.50 -5.10 -14.11
N LEU A 40 -16.75 -4.05 -13.78
CA LEU A 40 -16.25 -3.76 -12.43
C LEU A 40 -17.06 -2.64 -11.76
N ASN A 41 -18.33 -2.92 -11.53
CA ASN A 41 -19.31 -1.95 -11.03
C ASN A 41 -19.46 -1.91 -9.50
N ASP A 42 -18.90 -2.88 -8.78
CA ASP A 42 -18.95 -2.95 -7.31
C ASP A 42 -17.69 -3.63 -6.76
N ILE A 43 -16.58 -2.88 -6.81
CA ILE A 43 -15.28 -3.33 -6.32
C ILE A 43 -15.25 -3.22 -4.79
N SER A 44 -15.08 -4.36 -4.11
CA SER A 44 -15.00 -4.42 -2.65
C SER A 44 -13.61 -4.75 -2.12
N GLY A 45 -12.66 -5.15 -2.97
CA GLY A 45 -11.29 -5.44 -2.54
C GLY A 45 -10.28 -5.58 -3.68
N MET A 46 -9.00 -5.37 -3.37
CA MET A 46 -7.89 -5.47 -4.31
C MET A 46 -6.64 -6.06 -3.66
N ALA A 47 -5.86 -6.85 -4.41
CA ALA A 47 -4.59 -7.41 -3.97
C ALA A 47 -3.54 -7.35 -5.09
N ALA A 48 -2.39 -6.74 -4.80
CA ALA A 48 -1.26 -6.71 -5.74
C ALA A 48 -0.60 -8.09 -5.81
N SER A 49 -0.34 -8.58 -7.01
CA SER A 49 0.28 -9.87 -7.23
C SER A 49 1.79 -9.81 -6.98
N ARG A 50 2.30 -10.83 -6.27
CA ARG A 50 3.75 -11.05 -6.13
C ARG A 50 4.33 -11.90 -7.25
N VAL A 51 3.53 -12.82 -7.79
CA VAL A 51 3.95 -13.77 -8.83
C VAL A 51 3.79 -13.20 -10.25
N HIS A 52 2.89 -12.22 -10.42
CA HIS A 52 2.69 -11.49 -11.68
C HIS A 52 2.89 -9.98 -11.43
N PRO A 53 4.13 -9.46 -11.46
CA PRO A 53 4.39 -8.05 -11.25
C PRO A 53 3.57 -7.17 -12.22
N GLY A 54 3.04 -6.05 -11.72
CA GLY A 54 2.17 -5.17 -12.51
C GLY A 54 0.70 -5.61 -12.59
N ILE A 55 0.34 -6.75 -12.00
CA ILE A 55 -1.06 -7.18 -11.91
C ILE A 55 -1.62 -6.92 -10.53
N VAL A 56 -2.83 -6.36 -10.50
CA VAL A 56 -3.68 -6.28 -9.30
C VAL A 56 -4.92 -7.15 -9.54
N TYR A 57 -5.22 -8.02 -8.59
CA TYR A 57 -6.46 -8.78 -8.59
C TYR A 57 -7.55 -7.98 -7.90
N VAL A 58 -8.70 -7.86 -8.53
CA VAL A 58 -9.83 -7.06 -8.08
C VAL A 58 -11.01 -7.99 -7.82
N HIS A 59 -11.54 -7.97 -6.60
CA HIS A 59 -12.79 -8.63 -6.26
C HIS A 59 -13.97 -7.72 -6.59
N ASN A 60 -14.86 -8.19 -7.47
CA ASN A 60 -16.10 -7.51 -7.81
C ASN A 60 -17.29 -8.31 -7.28
N HIS A 61 -18.04 -7.67 -6.40
CA HIS A 61 -19.26 -8.23 -5.85
C HIS A 61 -20.40 -8.04 -6.85
N GLN A 62 -21.22 -9.07 -7.03
CA GLN A 62 -22.54 -8.93 -7.66
C GLN A 62 -23.55 -9.69 -6.81
N VAL A 63 -24.82 -9.29 -6.91
CA VAL A 63 -25.92 -9.85 -6.11
C VAL A 63 -25.95 -11.38 -6.18
N ASP A 64 -25.76 -11.94 -7.38
CA ASP A 64 -25.87 -13.38 -7.62
C ASP A 64 -24.52 -14.09 -7.84
N SER A 65 -23.40 -13.36 -7.89
CA SER A 65 -22.07 -13.95 -8.17
C SER A 65 -20.91 -13.06 -7.76
N ASN A 66 -19.76 -13.67 -7.47
CA ASN A 66 -18.53 -12.93 -7.15
C ASN A 66 -17.44 -13.31 -8.15
N TYR A 67 -16.75 -12.30 -8.68
CA TYR A 67 -15.69 -12.49 -9.66
C TYR A 67 -14.39 -11.87 -9.18
N VAL A 68 -13.28 -12.50 -9.57
CA VAL A 68 -11.94 -11.92 -9.42
C VAL A 68 -11.39 -11.66 -10.82
N TYR A 69 -11.03 -10.41 -11.06
CA TYR A 69 -10.45 -9.97 -12.33
C TYR A 69 -8.98 -9.61 -12.14
N ALA A 70 -8.14 -9.95 -13.11
CA ALA A 70 -6.79 -9.45 -13.19
C ALA A 70 -6.79 -8.10 -13.93
N VAL A 71 -6.17 -7.08 -13.32
CA VAL A 71 -6.03 -5.74 -13.90
C VAL A 71 -4.55 -5.43 -14.06
N ASP A 72 -4.18 -5.00 -15.26
CA ASP A 72 -2.86 -4.46 -15.56
C ASP A 72 -2.78 -3.01 -15.09
N VAL A 73 -1.86 -2.73 -14.15
CA VAL A 73 -1.72 -1.40 -13.55
C VAL A 73 -1.11 -0.37 -14.48
N ASP A 74 -0.45 -0.77 -15.58
CA ASP A 74 0.22 0.18 -16.47
C ASP A 74 -0.76 0.83 -17.45
N ASN A 75 -1.86 0.15 -17.77
CA ASN A 75 -2.90 0.66 -18.66
C ASN A 75 -4.30 0.73 -18.02
N ALA A 76 -4.45 0.26 -16.78
CA ALA A 76 -5.72 0.19 -16.03
C ALA A 76 -6.83 -0.55 -16.80
N ARG A 77 -6.50 -1.71 -17.39
CA ARG A 77 -7.44 -2.58 -18.11
C ARG A 77 -7.43 -4.00 -17.57
N LEU A 78 -8.51 -4.74 -17.85
CA LEU A 78 -8.54 -6.18 -17.61
C LEU A 78 -7.49 -6.90 -18.45
N VAL A 79 -6.81 -7.86 -17.85
CA VAL A 79 -5.96 -8.81 -18.59
C VAL A 79 -6.88 -9.71 -19.41
N ARG A 80 -6.59 -9.84 -20.71
CA ARG A 80 -7.28 -10.79 -21.58
C ARG A 80 -6.49 -12.10 -21.63
N ALA A 81 -7.21 -13.22 -21.66
CA ALA A 81 -6.64 -14.53 -21.92
C ALA A 81 -6.24 -14.67 -23.39
#